data_AF-A0A9C8DEV1-F1
#
_entry.id   AF-A0A9C8DEV1-F1
#
_cell.length_a   1.000
_cell.length_b   1.000
_cell.length_c   1.000
_cell.angle_alpha   90.00
_cell.angle_beta   90.00
_cell.angle_gamma   90.00
#
_symmetry.space_group_name_H-M   'P 1'
#
loop_
_entity.id
_entity.type
_entity.pdbx_description
1 polymer ?
#
loop_
_entity_poly.entity_id
_entity_poly.type
_entity_poly.pdbx_seq_one_letter_code
_entity_poly.pdbx_strand_id
1 'polypeptide(L)'
;MGHVGLPQSIGMIFDTFGKKIERYESTVEPVVANEPAKTDFFDVKPGQVRGLKQVARGYTKDGEFMSLTFIAALGEPDDKDTIVIKGSPDLDVTLHGTNGDIATVAIMGNAVRRVKEAAPGLVTMRDLPIVTN
;
A
#
# COMPACT_ATOMS: atom_id res chain seq x y z
N MET A 1 13.15 8.63 -4.18
CA MET A 1 13.24 7.19 -3.83
C MET A 1 12.13 6.90 -2.85
N GLY A 2 11.36 5.83 -3.01
CA GLY A 2 10.15 5.54 -2.23
C GLY A 2 9.36 4.40 -2.88
N HIS A 3 8.26 4.01 -2.27
CA HIS A 3 7.31 3.08 -2.89
C HIS A 3 6.66 3.71 -4.12
N VAL A 4 6.51 2.90 -5.17
CA VAL A 4 5.80 3.27 -6.39
C VAL A 4 4.44 2.60 -6.34
N GLY A 5 3.37 3.39 -6.27
CA GLY A 5 2.00 2.87 -6.25
C GLY A 5 1.01 3.66 -5.40
N LEU A 6 1.47 4.43 -4.41
CA LEU A 6 0.56 5.15 -3.50
C LEU A 6 -0.39 6.13 -4.22
N PRO A 7 0.07 6.96 -5.20
CA PRO A 7 -0.85 7.80 -5.97
C PRO A 7 -1.94 6.99 -6.69
N GLN A 8 -1.58 5.84 -7.27
CA GLN A 8 -2.50 4.96 -7.98
C GLN A 8 -3.51 4.32 -7.02
N SER A 9 -3.07 3.84 -5.85
CA SER A 9 -3.95 3.25 -4.85
C SER A 9 -4.93 4.27 -4.27
N ILE A 10 -4.47 5.49 -3.95
CA ILE A 10 -5.37 6.59 -3.55
C ILE A 10 -6.37 6.89 -4.66
N GLY A 11 -5.90 7.02 -5.91
CA GLY A 11 -6.76 7.23 -7.08
C GLY A 11 -7.86 6.18 -7.21
N MET A 12 -7.50 4.90 -7.12
CA MET A 12 -8.44 3.79 -7.22
C MET A 12 -9.49 3.80 -6.11
N ILE A 13 -9.10 4.10 -4.87
CA ILE A 13 -10.04 4.16 -3.74
C ILE A 13 -10.97 5.36 -3.89
N PHE A 14 -10.46 6.55 -4.21
CA PHE A 14 -11.28 7.73 -4.45
C PHE A 14 -12.31 7.49 -5.57
N ASP A 15 -11.87 6.93 -6.69
CA ASP A 15 -12.75 6.59 -7.82
C ASP A 15 -13.80 5.54 -7.43
N THR A 16 -13.43 4.54 -6.63
CA THR A 16 -14.36 3.53 -6.09
C THR A 16 -15.45 4.15 -5.22
N PHE A 17 -15.13 5.18 -4.43
CA PHE A 17 -16.11 5.91 -3.61
C PHE A 17 -16.79 7.07 -4.34
N GLY A 18 -16.53 7.26 -5.65
CA GLY A 18 -17.06 8.38 -6.42
C GLY A 18 -16.62 9.75 -5.88
N LYS A 19 -15.45 9.81 -5.23
CA LYS A 19 -14.89 11.04 -4.65
C LYS A 19 -13.89 11.66 -5.62
N LYS A 20 -13.92 12.99 -5.71
CA LYS A 20 -12.87 13.76 -6.40
C LYS A 20 -11.71 14.03 -5.45
N ILE A 21 -10.49 13.82 -5.93
CA ILE A 21 -9.26 14.24 -5.25
C ILE A 21 -9.12 15.75 -5.46
N GLU A 22 -9.25 16.54 -4.41
CA GLU A 22 -8.96 17.98 -4.45
C GLU A 22 -7.48 18.27 -4.23
N ARG A 23 -6.82 17.45 -3.40
CA ARG A 23 -5.38 17.56 -3.13
C ARG A 23 -4.80 16.19 -2.81
N TYR A 24 -3.56 16.00 -3.25
CA TYR A 24 -2.74 14.84 -2.92
C TYR A 24 -1.43 15.33 -2.30
N GLU A 25 -1.00 14.70 -1.22
CA GLU A 25 0.29 14.97 -0.60
C GLU A 25 1.02 13.66 -0.30
N SER A 26 2.34 13.67 -0.41
CA SER A 26 3.16 12.56 0.04
C SER A 26 4.47 13.03 0.65
N THR A 27 4.88 12.34 1.72
CA THR A 27 6.17 12.52 2.39
C THR A 27 6.93 11.21 2.38
N VAL A 28 8.26 11.29 2.29
CA VAL A 28 9.17 10.16 2.46
C VAL A 28 10.18 10.54 3.53
N GLU A 29 10.27 9.72 4.57
CA GLU A 29 11.16 9.91 5.70
C GLU A 29 12.07 8.68 5.85
N PRO A 30 13.36 8.86 6.20
CA PRO A 30 14.23 7.73 6.49
C PRO A 30 13.81 7.06 7.80
N VAL A 31 13.84 5.74 7.82
CA VAL A 31 13.77 4.98 9.07
C VAL A 31 15.20 4.76 9.54
N VAL A 32 15.55 5.34 10.69
CA VAL A 32 16.90 5.27 11.26
C VAL A 32 17.00 4.08 12.21
N ALA A 33 18.13 3.38 12.16
CA ALA A 33 18.43 2.26 13.05
C ALA A 33 18.78 2.77 14.45
N ASN A 34 18.12 2.20 15.47
CA ASN A 34 18.49 2.40 16.87
C ASN A 34 19.44 1.30 17.37
N GLU A 35 19.36 0.12 16.74
CA GLU A 35 20.15 -1.07 17.03
C GLU A 35 20.86 -1.54 15.75
N PRO A 36 21.99 -2.27 15.86
CA PRO A 36 22.65 -2.81 14.69
C PRO A 36 21.79 -3.87 13.98
N ALA A 37 21.73 -3.82 12.65
CA ALA A 37 21.11 -4.85 11.82
C ALA A 37 22.14 -5.42 10.84
N LYS A 38 22.10 -6.73 10.63
CA LYS A 38 23.01 -7.44 9.72
C LYS A 38 22.23 -8.21 8.67
N THR A 39 22.65 -8.11 7.43
CA THR A 39 22.16 -8.91 6.30
C THR A 39 23.32 -9.72 5.73
N ASP A 40 23.03 -10.62 4.79
CA ASP A 40 24.07 -11.36 4.06
C ASP A 40 24.95 -10.44 3.17
N PHE A 41 24.50 -9.20 2.92
CA PHE A 41 25.14 -8.29 1.97
C PHE A 41 25.83 -7.10 2.64
N PHE A 42 25.31 -6.61 3.77
CA PHE A 42 25.84 -5.44 4.48
C PHE A 42 25.37 -5.35 5.94
N ASP A 43 26.09 -4.54 6.71
CA ASP A 43 25.78 -4.18 8.11
C ASP A 43 25.21 -2.75 8.19
N VAL A 44 24.22 -2.54 9.04
CA VAL A 44 23.63 -1.24 9.38
C VAL A 44 23.86 -0.94 10.85
N LYS A 45 24.54 0.17 11.15
CA LYS A 45 24.85 0.61 12.52
C LYS A 45 23.78 1.56 13.07
N PRO A 46 23.68 1.72 14.40
CA PRO A 46 22.86 2.78 14.99
C PRO A 46 23.17 4.15 14.38
N GLY A 47 22.13 4.93 14.10
CA GLY A 47 22.21 6.24 13.43
C GLY A 47 22.27 6.18 11.89
N GLN A 48 22.36 5.00 11.29
CA GLN A 48 22.28 4.82 9.84
C GLN A 48 20.84 4.54 9.38
N VAL A 49 20.57 4.82 8.10
CA VAL A 49 19.26 4.55 7.49
C VAL A 49 19.11 3.03 7.28
N ARG A 50 18.04 2.45 7.82
CA ARG A 50 17.67 1.03 7.64
C ARG A 50 16.47 0.81 6.73
N GLY A 51 15.85 1.88 6.26
CA GLY A 51 14.61 1.82 5.48
C GLY A 51 13.99 3.17 5.24
N LEU A 52 12.72 3.15 4.84
CA LEU A 52 11.90 4.35 4.60
C LEU A 52 10.49 4.17 5.13
N LYS A 53 9.89 5.29 5.52
CA LYS A 53 8.47 5.45 5.77
C LYS A 53 7.95 6.46 4.76
N GLN A 54 6.99 6.03 3.94
CA GLN A 54 6.29 6.91 3.02
C GLN A 54 4.83 7.02 3.43
N VAL A 55 4.34 8.25 3.52
CA VAL A 55 2.93 8.52 3.79
C VAL A 55 2.35 9.25 2.59
N ALA A 56 1.19 8.81 2.11
CA ALA A 56 0.40 9.50 1.11
C ALA A 56 -0.97 9.85 1.69
N ARG A 57 -1.49 11.02 1.37
CA ARG A 57 -2.77 11.54 1.85
C ARG A 57 -3.60 12.07 0.69
N GLY A 58 -4.87 11.70 0.67
CA GLY A 58 -5.84 12.19 -0.30
C GLY A 58 -6.90 13.03 0.40
N TYR A 59 -7.20 14.18 -0.18
CA TYR A 59 -8.15 15.15 0.37
C TYR A 59 -9.35 15.36 -0.55
N THR A 60 -10.53 15.48 0.05
CA THR A 60 -11.71 16.06 -0.59
C THR A 60 -11.84 17.54 -0.18
N LYS A 61 -12.89 18.21 -0.65
CA LYS A 61 -13.24 19.56 -0.19
C LYS A 61 -13.52 19.65 1.32
N ASP A 62 -13.89 18.52 1.94
CA ASP A 62 -14.29 18.45 3.35
C ASP A 62 -13.12 18.12 4.28
N GLY A 63 -11.93 17.82 3.73
CA GLY A 63 -10.72 17.50 4.50
C GLY A 63 -10.00 16.23 4.02
N GLU A 64 -9.18 15.65 4.89
CA GLU A 64 -8.51 14.37 4.62
C GLU A 64 -9.54 13.25 4.56
N PHE A 65 -9.56 12.51 3.44
CA PHE A 65 -10.47 11.38 3.26
C PHE A 65 -9.80 10.04 3.56
N MET A 66 -8.53 9.91 3.18
CA MET A 66 -7.73 8.71 3.48
C MET A 66 -6.24 9.02 3.51
N SER A 67 -5.51 8.16 4.18
CA SER A 67 -4.05 8.09 4.11
C SER A 67 -3.58 6.65 3.93
N LEU A 68 -2.42 6.51 3.28
CA LEU A 68 -1.71 5.25 3.14
C LEU A 68 -0.31 5.44 3.73
N THR A 69 0.10 4.53 4.61
CA THR A 69 1.45 4.51 5.17
C THR A 69 2.14 3.23 4.71
N PHE A 70 3.27 3.38 4.04
CA PHE A 70 4.14 2.29 3.64
C PHE A 70 5.45 2.37 4.42
N ILE A 71 5.82 1.29 5.09
CA ILE A 71 7.09 1.18 5.81
C ILE A 71 7.83 -0.02 5.22
N ALA A 72 9.02 0.24 4.70
CA ALA A 72 9.95 -0.82 4.32
C ALA A 72 11.27 -0.56 5.04
N ALA A 73 11.56 -1.38 6.04
CA ALA A 73 12.75 -1.25 6.86
C ALA A 73 13.26 -2.61 7.30
N LEU A 74 14.59 -2.75 7.34
CA LEU A 74 15.25 -3.97 7.80
C LEU A 74 14.89 -4.24 9.26
N GLY A 75 14.53 -5.48 9.57
CA GLY A 75 14.23 -5.93 10.92
C GLY A 75 12.99 -5.26 11.53
N GLU A 76 12.04 -4.80 10.73
CA GLU A 76 10.77 -4.30 11.25
C GLU A 76 10.02 -5.46 11.96
N PRO A 77 9.70 -5.34 13.26
CA PRO A 77 9.19 -6.47 14.05
C PRO A 77 7.72 -6.80 13.74
N ASP A 78 6.97 -5.81 13.29
CA ASP A 78 5.53 -5.89 13.03
C ASP A 78 5.26 -5.84 11.52
N ASP A 79 5.63 -6.89 10.79
CA ASP A 79 5.19 -7.05 9.39
C ASP A 79 3.67 -7.31 9.37
N LYS A 80 2.91 -6.31 8.94
CA LYS A 80 1.44 -6.33 8.94
C LYS A 80 0.86 -5.39 7.91
N ASP A 81 -0.29 -5.78 7.38
CA ASP A 81 -1.17 -4.90 6.61
C ASP A 81 -2.38 -4.56 7.49
N THR A 82 -2.52 -3.28 7.84
CA THR A 82 -3.65 -2.81 8.66
C THR A 82 -4.52 -1.85 7.85
N ILE A 83 -5.83 -2.09 7.87
CA ILE A 83 -6.85 -1.28 7.23
C ILE A 83 -7.82 -0.83 8.31
N VAL A 84 -7.89 0.49 8.54
CA VAL A 84 -8.85 1.11 9.46
C VAL A 84 -9.83 1.96 8.65
N ILE A 85 -11.11 1.67 8.78
CA ILE A 85 -12.20 2.41 8.13
C ILE A 85 -13.05 3.05 9.21
N LYS A 86 -13.18 4.38 9.17
CA LYS A 86 -14.02 5.14 10.10
C LYS A 86 -15.41 5.37 9.51
N GLY A 87 -16.45 5.06 10.28
CA GLY A 87 -17.82 5.11 9.81
C GLY A 87 -18.83 4.60 10.83
N SER A 88 -19.87 3.94 10.35
CA SER A 88 -20.92 3.35 11.19
C SER A 88 -21.29 1.96 10.67
N PRO A 89 -20.70 0.88 11.22
CA PRO A 89 -19.68 0.86 12.28
C PRO A 89 -18.27 1.20 11.78
N ASP A 90 -17.37 1.47 12.72
CA ASP A 90 -15.93 1.44 12.47
C ASP A 90 -15.47 0.00 12.18
N LEU A 91 -14.46 -0.14 11.31
CA LEU A 91 -13.83 -1.42 10.98
C LEU A 91 -12.31 -1.33 11.18
N ASP A 92 -11.73 -2.37 11.80
CA ASP A 92 -10.29 -2.58 11.95
C ASP A 92 -9.95 -3.99 11.47
N VAL A 93 -9.17 -4.09 10.40
CA VAL A 93 -8.69 -5.35 9.83
C VAL A 93 -7.18 -5.34 9.84
N THR A 94 -6.57 -6.33 10.48
CA THR A 94 -5.12 -6.53 10.48
C THR A 94 -4.79 -7.93 9.96
N LEU A 95 -3.92 -7.98 8.96
CA LEU A 95 -3.33 -9.19 8.40
C LEU A 95 -1.90 -9.36 8.94
N HIS A 96 -1.47 -10.60 9.15
CA HIS A 96 -0.11 -10.94 9.62
C HIS A 96 0.93 -10.88 8.49
N GLY A 97 1.00 -9.73 7.83
CA GLY A 97 1.90 -9.46 6.71
C GLY A 97 1.50 -10.21 5.43
N THR A 98 1.75 -9.60 4.30
CA THR A 98 1.59 -10.22 2.99
C THR A 98 2.94 -10.28 2.30
N ASN A 99 3.43 -11.48 2.00
CA ASN A 99 4.66 -11.61 1.21
C ASN A 99 4.42 -11.01 -0.18
N GLY A 100 5.04 -9.85 -0.45
CA GLY A 100 4.79 -9.06 -1.64
C GLY A 100 5.08 -9.80 -2.95
N ASP A 101 6.17 -10.57 -3.00
CA ASP A 101 6.58 -11.28 -4.22
C ASP A 101 5.59 -12.40 -4.56
N ILE A 102 5.27 -13.24 -3.58
CA ILE A 102 4.31 -14.34 -3.76
C ILE A 102 2.92 -13.80 -4.09
N ALA A 103 2.46 -12.78 -3.37
CA ALA A 103 1.15 -12.18 -3.59
C ALA A 103 1.04 -11.52 -4.97
N THR A 104 2.11 -10.86 -5.44
CA THR A 104 2.15 -10.24 -6.78
C THR A 104 2.03 -11.27 -7.89
N VAL A 105 2.77 -12.38 -7.80
CA VAL A 105 2.67 -13.45 -8.80
C VAL A 105 1.31 -14.14 -8.74
N ALA A 106 0.80 -14.40 -7.54
CA ALA A 106 -0.48 -15.05 -7.33
C ALA A 106 -1.64 -14.21 -7.90
N ILE A 107 -1.70 -12.91 -7.60
CA ILE A 107 -2.78 -12.06 -8.09
C ILE A 107 -2.72 -11.90 -9.62
N MET A 108 -1.51 -11.82 -10.20
CA MET A 108 -1.33 -11.77 -11.64
C MET A 108 -1.88 -13.04 -12.32
N GLY A 109 -1.51 -14.22 -11.83
CA GLY A 109 -1.98 -15.50 -12.39
C GLY A 109 -3.49 -15.69 -12.23
N ASN A 110 -4.00 -15.42 -11.04
CA ASN A 110 -5.43 -15.58 -10.74
C ASN A 110 -6.31 -14.58 -11.52
N ALA A 111 -5.78 -13.40 -11.89
CA ALA A 111 -6.52 -12.39 -12.63
C ALA A 111 -6.72 -12.74 -14.12
N VAL A 112 -5.92 -13.64 -14.71
CA VAL A 112 -5.91 -13.91 -16.17
C VAL A 112 -7.31 -14.22 -16.71
N ARG A 113 -8.06 -15.10 -16.04
CA ARG A 113 -9.42 -15.46 -16.46
C ARG A 113 -10.35 -14.25 -16.45
N ARG A 114 -10.29 -13.43 -15.39
CA ARG A 114 -11.16 -12.26 -15.23
C ARG A 114 -10.84 -11.18 -16.24
N VAL A 115 -9.57 -10.97 -16.55
CA VAL A 115 -9.14 -10.04 -17.60
C VAL A 115 -9.63 -10.51 -18.98
N LYS A 116 -9.54 -11.81 -19.27
CA LYS A 116 -10.04 -12.37 -20.54
C LYS A 116 -11.56 -12.18 -20.71
N GLU A 117 -12.31 -12.27 -19.62
CA GLU A 117 -13.77 -12.12 -19.61
C GLU A 117 -14.23 -10.65 -19.55
N ALA A 118 -13.30 -9.70 -19.33
CA ALA A 118 -13.62 -8.28 -19.21
C ALA A 118 -13.99 -7.63 -20.56
N ALA A 119 -14.68 -6.50 -20.48
CA ALA A 119 -14.96 -5.69 -21.66
C ALA A 119 -13.65 -5.13 -22.27
N PRO A 120 -13.59 -4.92 -23.60
CA PRO A 120 -12.43 -4.30 -24.23
C PRO A 120 -12.14 -2.90 -23.67
N GLY A 121 -10.87 -2.60 -23.40
CA GLY A 121 -10.42 -1.29 -22.93
C GLY A 121 -9.40 -1.38 -21.80
N LEU A 122 -9.10 -0.24 -21.19
CA LEU A 122 -8.33 -0.17 -19.96
C LEU A 122 -9.25 -0.49 -18.79
N VAL A 123 -9.01 -1.61 -18.12
CA VAL A 123 -9.73 -2.04 -16.92
C VAL A 123 -8.80 -2.04 -15.72
N THR A 124 -9.36 -1.82 -14.53
CA THR A 124 -8.66 -1.84 -13.25
C THR A 124 -9.17 -2.98 -12.37
N MET A 125 -8.51 -3.22 -11.23
CA MET A 125 -8.97 -4.23 -10.25
C MET A 125 -10.37 -3.94 -9.70
N ARG A 126 -10.83 -2.68 -9.74
CA ARG A 126 -12.19 -2.29 -9.37
C ARG A 126 -13.24 -2.80 -10.37
N ASP A 127 -12.87 -2.89 -11.65
CA ASP A 127 -13.79 -3.23 -12.73
C ASP A 127 -13.91 -4.76 -12.92
N LEU A 128 -13.05 -5.54 -12.26
CA LEU A 128 -13.05 -7.00 -12.30
C LEU A 128 -13.79 -7.59 -11.09
N PRO A 129 -14.48 -8.74 -11.23
CA PRO A 129 -14.98 -9.44 -10.05
C PRO A 129 -13.79 -9.96 -9.21
N ILE A 130 -14.03 -10.23 -7.92
CA ILE A 130 -12.99 -10.66 -6.94
C ILE A 130 -12.14 -11.79 -7.50
N VAL A 131 -10.84 -11.56 -7.64
CA VAL A 131 -9.89 -12.52 -8.19
C VAL A 131 -9.76 -13.73 -7.25
N THR A 132 -9.95 -14.92 -7.80
CA THR A 132 -9.85 -16.21 -7.09
C THR A 132 -8.93 -17.13 -7.86
N ASN A 133 -8.45 -18.18 -7.18
CA ASN A 133 -7.83 -19.32 -7.86
C ASN A 133 -8.85 -20.14 -8.68
#